data_AF-A0A914Z3D8-F1
#
_entry.id   AF-A0A914Z3D8-F1
#
_cell.length_a   1.000
_cell.length_b   1.000
_cell.length_c   1.000
_cell.angle_alpha   90.00
_cell.angle_beta   90.00
_cell.angle_gamma   90.00
#
_symmetry.space_group_name_H-M   'P 1'
#
loop_
_entity.id
_entity.type
_entity.pdbx_description
1 polymer ?
#
loop_
_entity_poly.entity_id
_entity_poly.type
_entity_poly.pdbx_seq_one_letter_code
_entity_poly.pdbx_strand_id
1 'polypeptide(L)'
;METDEGTAMNRTVGLMSGVGIILGCIIGSGIFISPAGVQSEAGSLGMSLITWILAGIFVIFGSYCYIELGLLLRESGGDYSYIYYAFGSLASFLRLWVEAVVVRPGTEAIVALTFGTYVVAPFYNIESNGSAPVLIIAALMIRKLSMSL
;
A
#
# COMPACT_ATOMS: atom_id res chain seq x y z
N MET A 1 41.99 -23.06 5.29
CA MET A 1 41.15 -22.55 4.19
C MET A 1 39.73 -22.97 4.51
N GLU A 2 39.00 -22.12 5.23
CA GLU A 2 37.54 -22.25 5.35
C GLU A 2 36.95 -21.90 3.99
N THR A 3 36.24 -22.84 3.39
CA THR A 3 35.41 -22.60 2.22
C THR A 3 34.16 -21.87 2.69
N ASP A 4 34.07 -20.59 2.34
CA ASP A 4 32.84 -19.80 2.41
C ASP A 4 31.81 -20.46 1.47
N GLU A 5 31.02 -21.40 2.02
CA GLU A 5 29.81 -21.90 1.37
C GLU A 5 28.78 -20.76 1.37
N GLY A 6 28.97 -19.81 0.47
CA GLY A 6 27.95 -18.84 0.11
C GLY A 6 26.70 -19.62 -0.32
N THR A 7 25.68 -19.62 0.54
CA THR A 7 24.40 -20.24 0.28
C THR A 7 23.87 -19.74 -1.08
N ALA A 8 24.00 -20.56 -2.12
CA ALA A 8 23.44 -20.30 -3.43
C ALA A 8 21.91 -20.40 -3.30
N MET A 9 21.28 -19.30 -2.93
CA MET A 9 19.83 -19.19 -2.83
C MET A 9 19.25 -19.56 -4.19
N ASN A 10 18.47 -20.64 -4.23
CA ASN A 10 17.74 -21.05 -5.42
C ASN A 10 16.82 -19.88 -5.80
N ARG A 11 17.17 -19.11 -6.83
CA ARG A 11 16.45 -17.91 -7.27
C ARG A 11 15.18 -18.30 -8.03
N THR A 12 14.32 -19.08 -7.41
CA THR A 12 13.09 -19.58 -8.00
C THR A 12 11.95 -19.33 -7.03
N VAL A 13 11.31 -18.17 -7.16
CA VAL A 13 9.99 -17.96 -6.58
C VAL A 13 9.03 -18.86 -7.36
N GLY A 14 8.61 -19.97 -6.74
CA GLY A 14 7.62 -20.86 -7.33
C GLY A 14 6.24 -20.20 -7.42
N LEU A 15 5.35 -20.71 -8.27
CA LEU A 15 4.02 -20.11 -8.53
C LEU A 15 3.24 -19.82 -7.22
N MET A 16 3.14 -20.81 -6.33
CA MET A 16 2.41 -20.66 -5.06
C MET A 16 3.08 -19.66 -4.12
N SER A 17 4.42 -19.61 -4.11
CA SER A 17 5.16 -18.63 -3.32
C SER A 17 4.95 -17.22 -3.86
N GLY A 18 4.96 -17.04 -5.19
CA GLY A 18 4.68 -15.77 -5.85
C GLY A 18 3.26 -15.26 -5.57
N VAL A 19 2.26 -16.13 -5.69
CA VAL A 19 0.86 -15.80 -5.34
C VAL A 19 0.75 -15.40 -3.88
N GLY A 20 1.38 -16.14 -2.97
CA GLY A 20 1.40 -15.81 -1.54
C GLY A 20 2.01 -14.44 -1.24
N ILE A 21 3.12 -14.09 -1.90
CA ILE A 21 3.75 -12.77 -1.78
C ILE A 21 2.80 -11.68 -2.27
N ILE A 22 2.18 -11.86 -3.43
CA ILE A 22 1.24 -10.87 -4.01
C ILE A 22 0.04 -10.66 -3.07
N LEU A 23 -0.55 -11.74 -2.54
CA LEU A 23 -1.66 -11.65 -1.59
C LEU A 23 -1.24 -10.93 -0.30
N GLY A 24 -0.04 -11.21 0.22
CA GLY A 24 0.50 -10.54 1.40
C GLY A 24 0.76 -9.05 1.20
N CYS A 25 1.11 -8.63 -0.02
CA CYS A 25 1.31 -7.21 -0.35
C CYS A 25 -0.01 -6.46 -0.59
N ILE A 26 -1.04 -7.13 -1.13
CA ILE A 26 -2.33 -6.49 -1.46
C ILE A 26 -3.25 -6.39 -0.24
N ILE A 27 -3.32 -7.45 0.58
CA ILE A 27 -4.22 -7.48 1.74
C ILE A 27 -3.58 -6.71 2.90
N GLY A 28 -3.96 -5.44 3.03
CA GLY A 28 -3.49 -4.55 4.10
C GLY A 28 -4.56 -4.15 5.12
N SER A 29 -4.21 -3.22 6.01
CA SER A 29 -5.08 -2.67 7.06
C SER A 29 -6.27 -1.86 6.54
N GLY A 30 -6.27 -1.47 5.25
CA GLY A 30 -7.36 -0.71 4.64
C GLY A 30 -8.73 -1.41 4.71
N ILE A 31 -8.76 -2.75 4.79
CA ILE A 31 -10.01 -3.51 4.89
C ILE A 31 -10.82 -3.20 6.16
N PHE A 32 -10.18 -2.66 7.21
CA PHE A 32 -10.89 -2.30 8.44
C PHE A 32 -11.63 -0.96 8.32
N ILE A 33 -11.13 -0.04 7.49
CA ILE A 33 -11.67 1.33 7.35
C ILE A 33 -12.59 1.43 6.14
N SER A 34 -12.15 0.88 5.00
CA SER A 34 -12.80 1.09 3.70
C SER A 34 -14.26 0.64 3.64
N PRO A 35 -14.69 -0.47 4.28
CA PRO A 35 -16.10 -0.89 4.23
C PRO A 35 -17.05 0.14 4.86
N ALA A 36 -16.65 0.78 5.95
CA ALA A 36 -17.47 1.80 6.62
C ALA A 36 -17.64 3.04 5.72
N GLY A 37 -16.56 3.47 5.07
CA GLY A 37 -16.60 4.59 4.12
C GLY A 37 -17.37 4.27 2.83
N VAL A 38 -17.20 3.08 2.25
CA VAL A 38 -17.98 2.68 1.07
C VAL A 38 -19.46 2.59 1.42
N GLN A 39 -19.80 2.06 2.60
CA GLN A 39 -21.19 1.94 3.03
C GLN A 39 -21.86 3.29 3.30
N SER A 40 -21.13 4.25 3.89
CA SER A 40 -21.68 5.58 4.15
C SER A 40 -22.01 6.32 2.84
N GLU A 41 -21.15 6.17 1.83
CA GLU A 41 -21.35 6.85 0.53
C GLU A 41 -22.33 6.10 -0.39
N ALA A 42 -22.34 4.76 -0.38
CA ALA A 42 -23.21 3.97 -1.24
C ALA A 42 -24.67 3.93 -0.76
N GLY A 43 -24.93 4.19 0.52
CA GLY A 43 -26.27 4.29 1.13
C GLY A 43 -27.03 2.96 1.29
N SER A 44 -26.69 1.91 0.54
CA SER A 44 -27.29 0.57 0.67
C SER A 44 -26.23 -0.54 0.63
N LEU A 45 -26.47 -1.63 1.35
CA LEU A 45 -25.57 -2.78 1.39
C LEU A 45 -25.35 -3.40 0.01
N GLY A 46 -26.40 -3.44 -0.82
CA GLY A 46 -26.31 -3.98 -2.18
C GLY A 46 -25.41 -3.14 -3.08
N MET A 47 -25.52 -1.80 -2.99
CA MET A 47 -24.67 -0.88 -3.76
C MET A 47 -23.21 -0.97 -3.31
N SER A 48 -22.95 -1.10 -2.00
CA SER A 48 -21.59 -1.29 -1.48
C SER A 48 -20.91 -2.53 -2.06
N LEU A 49 -21.61 -3.67 -2.11
CA LEU A 49 -21.06 -4.90 -2.68
C LEU A 49 -20.77 -4.77 -4.18
N ILE A 50 -21.66 -4.09 -4.93
CA ILE A 50 -21.44 -3.82 -6.35
C ILE A 50 -20.19 -2.94 -6.53
N THR A 51 -20.03 -1.88 -5.72
CA THR A 51 -18.83 -1.02 -5.77
C THR A 51 -17.55 -1.81 -5.53
N TRP A 52 -17.55 -2.75 -4.57
CA TRP A 52 -16.40 -3.63 -4.33
C TRP A 52 -16.07 -4.52 -5.53
N ILE A 53 -17.08 -5.12 -6.16
CA ILE A 53 -16.89 -5.96 -7.35
C ILE A 53 -16.35 -5.12 -8.51
N LEU A 54 -16.90 -3.93 -8.74
CA LEU A 54 -16.46 -3.03 -9.80
C LEU A 54 -15.02 -2.56 -9.57
N ALA A 55 -14.66 -2.22 -8.34
CA ALA A 55 -13.28 -1.86 -7.98
C ALA A 55 -12.32 -3.03 -8.24
N GLY A 56 -12.72 -4.27 -7.90
CA GLY A 56 -11.93 -5.46 -8.17
C GLY A 56 -11.70 -5.68 -9.68
N ILE A 57 -12.75 -5.56 -10.50
CA ILE A 57 -12.65 -5.66 -11.96
C ILE A 57 -11.72 -4.58 -12.52
N PHE A 58 -11.83 -3.34 -12.04
CA PHE A 58 -10.96 -2.24 -12.47
C PHE A 58 -9.48 -2.51 -12.16
N VAL A 59 -9.18 -3.04 -10.97
CA VAL A 59 -7.82 -3.42 -10.58
C VAL A 59 -7.27 -4.55 -11.45
N ILE A 60 -8.11 -5.52 -11.85
CA ILE A 60 -7.69 -6.59 -12.78
C ILE A 60 -7.21 -5.98 -14.10
N PHE A 61 -7.97 -5.08 -14.71
CA PHE A 61 -7.55 -4.41 -15.94
C PHE A 61 -6.23 -3.64 -15.77
N GLY A 62 -6.09 -2.87 -14.69
CA GLY A 62 -4.84 -2.19 -14.36
C GLY A 62 -3.66 -3.16 -14.23
N SER A 63 -3.87 -4.29 -13.56
CA SER A 63 -2.83 -5.30 -13.37
C SER A 63 -2.33 -5.91 -14.68
N TYR A 64 -3.22 -6.14 -15.66
CA TYR A 64 -2.82 -6.62 -16.98
C TYR A 64 -1.88 -5.65 -17.69
N CYS A 65 -2.19 -4.35 -17.64
CA CYS A 65 -1.31 -3.32 -18.21
C CYS A 65 0.07 -3.30 -17.53
N TYR A 66 0.12 -3.43 -16.20
CA TYR A 66 1.38 -3.49 -15.45
C TYR A 66 2.17 -4.78 -15.72
N ILE A 67 1.49 -5.91 -15.97
CA ILE A 67 2.13 -7.17 -16.37
C ILE A 67 2.82 -7.00 -17.73
N GLU A 68 2.12 -6.46 -18.74
CA GLU A 68 2.70 -6.24 -20.06
C GLU A 68 3.92 -5.31 -19.98
N LEU A 69 3.80 -4.23 -19.20
CA LEU A 69 4.88 -3.27 -19.02
C LEU A 69 6.08 -3.86 -18.27
N GLY A 70 5.85 -4.69 -17.24
CA GLY A 70 6.89 -5.41 -16.51
C GLY A 70 7.55 -6.54 -17.30
N LEU A 71 6.87 -7.09 -18.31
CA LEU A 71 7.46 -8.05 -19.24
C LEU A 71 8.30 -7.36 -20.32
N LEU A 72 7.89 -6.17 -20.78
CA LEU A 72 8.60 -5.39 -21.79
C LEU A 72 9.85 -4.71 -21.21
N LEU A 73 9.74 -4.06 -20.06
CA LEU A 73 10.83 -3.36 -19.38
C LEU A 73 11.29 -4.14 -18.15
N ARG A 74 12.40 -4.86 -18.29
CA ARG A 74 13.03 -5.66 -17.22
C ARG A 74 14.08 -4.88 -16.42
N GLU A 75 13.87 -3.57 -16.29
CA GLU A 75 14.74 -2.69 -15.52
C GLU A 75 14.27 -2.58 -14.08
N SER A 76 15.22 -2.41 -13.15
CA SER A 76 14.88 -2.17 -11.75
C SER A 76 14.36 -0.74 -11.58
N GLY A 77 13.24 -0.56 -10.86
CA GLY A 77 12.69 0.76 -10.53
C GLY A 77 11.17 0.93 -10.72
N GLY A 78 10.47 -0.09 -11.24
CA GLY A 78 9.00 -0.10 -11.34
C GLY A 78 8.46 1.13 -12.08
N ASP A 79 7.47 1.80 -11.49
CA ASP A 79 6.81 3.00 -12.04
C ASP A 79 7.78 4.08 -12.51
N TYR A 80 8.88 4.30 -11.78
CA TYR A 80 9.89 5.30 -12.16
C TYR A 80 10.53 4.94 -13.51
N SER A 81 10.94 3.70 -13.68
CA SER A 81 11.61 3.23 -14.90
C SER A 81 10.67 3.23 -16.10
N TYR A 82 9.39 2.93 -15.87
CA TYR A 82 8.36 3.00 -16.90
C TYR A 82 8.14 4.42 -17.42
N ILE A 83 8.03 5.39 -16.51
CA ILE A 83 7.83 6.80 -16.88
C ILE A 83 9.10 7.39 -17.47
N TYR A 84 10.27 6.98 -16.98
CA TYR A 84 11.56 7.41 -17.53
C TYR A 84 11.70 7.01 -19.00
N TYR A 85 11.31 5.77 -19.34
CA TYR A 85 11.36 5.30 -20.72
C TYR A 85 10.36 6.01 -21.65
N ALA A 86 9.17 6.33 -21.15
CA ALA A 86 8.11 6.95 -21.96
C ALA A 86 8.24 8.49 -22.10
N PHE A 87 8.67 9.18 -21.05
CA PHE A 87 8.60 10.65 -20.94
C PHE A 87 9.92 11.32 -20.56
N GLY A 88 10.98 10.55 -20.30
CA GLY A 88 12.30 11.06 -19.93
C GLY A 88 12.46 11.44 -18.46
N SER A 89 13.58 12.09 -18.16
CA SER A 89 14.09 12.30 -16.79
C SER A 89 13.26 13.23 -15.91
N LEU A 90 12.67 14.30 -16.47
CA LEU A 90 11.91 15.27 -15.69
C LEU A 90 10.61 14.67 -15.16
N ALA A 91 9.88 13.95 -16.02
CA ALA A 91 8.62 13.32 -15.65
C ALA A 91 8.82 12.19 -14.63
N SER A 92 9.89 11.39 -14.78
CA SER A 92 10.21 10.34 -13.83
C SER A 92 10.64 10.91 -12.47
N PHE A 93 11.42 12.00 -12.46
CA PHE A 93 11.76 12.72 -11.23
C PHE A 93 10.51 13.24 -10.52
N LEU A 94 9.56 13.86 -11.24
CA LEU A 94 8.31 14.35 -10.66
C LEU A 94 7.48 13.22 -10.06
N ARG A 95 7.40 12.07 -10.74
CA ARG A 95 6.72 10.88 -10.18
C ARG A 95 7.34 10.44 -8.86
N LEU A 96 8.68 10.36 -8.81
CA LEU A 96 9.42 9.98 -7.60
C LEU A 96 9.27 11.01 -6.48
N TRP A 97 9.28 12.30 -6.85
CA TRP A 97 9.08 13.40 -5.91
C TRP A 97 7.69 13.34 -5.25
N VAL A 98 6.64 13.17 -6.04
CA VAL A 98 5.26 13.03 -5.53
C VAL A 98 5.14 11.76 -4.68
N GLU A 99 5.75 10.66 -5.11
CA GLU A 99 5.78 9.41 -4.34
C GLU A 99 6.39 9.64 -2.94
N ALA A 100 7.57 10.27 -2.88
CA ALA A 100 8.32 10.46 -1.65
C ALA A 100 7.69 11.49 -0.71
N VAL A 101 7.16 12.60 -1.25
CA VAL A 101 6.67 13.72 -0.44
C VAL A 101 5.20 13.60 -0.08
N VAL A 102 4.38 12.99 -0.94
CA VAL A 102 2.92 12.98 -0.79
C VAL A 102 2.40 11.58 -0.52
N VAL A 103 2.70 10.62 -1.40
CA VAL A 103 2.09 9.29 -1.35
C VAL A 103 2.56 8.52 -0.12
N ARG A 104 3.88 8.35 0.06
CA ARG A 104 4.45 7.57 1.17
C ARG A 104 4.06 8.13 2.54
N PRO A 105 4.21 9.45 2.83
CA PRO A 105 3.83 9.97 4.13
C PRO A 105 2.32 9.91 4.36
N GLY A 106 1.53 10.12 3.29
CA GLY A 106 0.06 10.03 3.36
C GLY A 106 -0.42 8.63 3.71
N THR A 107 0.14 7.59 3.08
CA THR A 107 -0.22 6.19 3.38
C THR A 107 0.15 5.80 4.80
N GLU A 108 1.35 6.19 5.26
CA GLU A 108 1.78 5.91 6.65
C GLU A 108 0.93 6.65 7.68
N ALA A 109 0.54 7.89 7.39
CA ALA A 109 -0.34 8.68 8.26
C ALA A 109 -1.72 8.03 8.41
N ILE A 110 -2.32 7.54 7.31
CA ILE A 110 -3.62 6.85 7.36
C ILE A 110 -3.52 5.58 8.21
N VAL A 111 -2.47 4.77 8.01
CA VAL A 111 -2.27 3.54 8.79
C VAL A 111 -2.07 3.85 10.27
N ALA A 112 -1.27 4.86 10.60
CA ALA A 112 -1.00 5.28 11.98
C ALA A 112 -2.26 5.81 12.69
N LEU A 113 -3.04 6.65 12.01
CA LEU A 113 -4.32 7.17 12.53
C LEU A 113 -5.31 6.04 12.78
N THR A 114 -5.42 5.13 11.83
CA THR A 114 -6.29 3.95 11.92
C THR A 114 -5.94 3.11 13.13
N PHE A 115 -4.66 2.78 13.27
CA PHE A 115 -4.17 2.04 14.42
C PHE A 115 -4.50 2.75 15.74
N GLY A 116 -4.25 4.06 15.82
CA GLY A 116 -4.59 4.87 16.98
C GLY A 116 -6.09 4.82 17.32
N THR A 117 -6.96 4.96 16.32
CA THR A 117 -8.42 4.90 16.51
C THR A 117 -8.85 3.53 17.03
N TYR A 118 -8.35 2.43 16.46
CA TYR A 118 -8.70 1.08 16.92
C TYR A 118 -8.16 0.74 18.32
N VAL A 119 -6.99 1.25 18.70
CA VAL A 119 -6.41 1.03 20.04
C VAL A 119 -7.17 1.81 21.12
N VAL A 120 -7.64 3.01 20.80
CA VAL A 120 -8.32 3.89 21.77
C VAL A 120 -9.82 3.60 21.87
N ALA A 121 -10.44 3.03 20.83
CA ALA A 121 -11.87 2.73 20.78
C ALA A 121 -12.43 1.92 21.97
N PRO A 122 -11.73 0.97 22.61
CA PRO A 122 -12.22 0.27 23.79
C PRO A 122 -12.24 1.12 25.07
N PHE A 123 -11.41 2.17 25.14
CA PHE A 123 -11.19 2.96 26.35
C PHE A 123 -11.93 4.30 26.34
N TYR A 124 -12.19 4.84 25.15
CA TYR A 124 -12.96 6.06 24.95
C TYR A 124 -14.09 5.77 23.95
N ASN A 125 -15.31 6.20 24.26
CA ASN A 125 -16.40 6.24 23.28
C ASN A 125 -16.08 7.35 22.27
N ILE A 126 -15.26 7.04 21.27
CA ILE A 126 -14.79 8.01 20.27
C ILE A 126 -15.94 8.32 19.31
N GLU A 127 -16.65 9.43 19.56
CA GLU A 127 -17.58 10.01 18.59
C GLU A 127 -16.85 10.82 17.49
N SER A 128 -15.53 11.04 17.57
CA SER A 128 -14.81 11.76 16.51
C SER A 128 -13.37 11.29 16.22
N ASN A 129 -13.11 11.08 14.93
CA ASN A 129 -11.77 11.01 14.34
C ASN A 129 -11.08 12.37 14.58
N GLY A 130 -10.24 12.47 15.62
CA GLY A 130 -9.60 13.74 16.00
C GLY A 130 -9.35 13.92 17.50
N SER A 131 -9.70 12.96 18.34
CA SER A 131 -9.37 13.02 19.76
C SER A 131 -7.85 13.05 19.99
N ALA A 132 -7.39 13.89 20.93
CA ALA A 132 -5.98 14.03 21.31
C ALA A 132 -5.22 12.70 21.48
N PRO A 133 -5.76 11.64 22.12
CA PRO A 133 -5.06 10.36 22.25
C PRO A 133 -4.77 9.67 20.92
N VAL A 134 -5.68 9.72 19.95
CA VAL A 134 -5.47 9.14 18.60
C VAL A 134 -4.34 9.85 17.88
N LEU A 135 -4.31 11.19 17.95
CA LEU A 135 -3.27 12.00 17.32
C LEU A 135 -1.89 11.78 17.97
N ILE A 136 -1.83 11.62 19.30
CA ILE A 136 -0.58 11.33 20.02
C ILE A 136 -0.03 9.95 19.63
N ILE A 137 -0.87 8.92 19.59
CA ILE A 137 -0.44 7.56 19.19
C ILE A 137 0.02 7.55 17.72
N ALA A 138 -0.73 8.20 16.84
CA ALA A 138 -0.35 8.32 15.43
C ALA A 138 0.99 9.04 15.27
N ALA A 139 1.20 10.15 15.97
CA ALA A 139 2.46 10.90 15.93
C ALA A 139 3.65 10.09 16.46
N LEU A 140 3.46 9.29 17.53
CA LEU A 140 4.50 8.40 18.06
C LEU A 140 4.84 7.26 17.09
N MET A 141 3.84 6.68 16.42
CA MET A 141 4.03 5.65 15.40
C MET A 141 4.80 6.19 14.20
N ILE A 142 4.39 7.34 13.66
CA ILE A 142 5.06 8.00 12.53
C ILE A 142 6.50 8.36 12.90
N ARG A 143 6.73 8.91 14.10
CA ARG A 143 8.08 9.22 14.59
C ARG A 143 8.95 7.96 14.70
N LYS A 144 8.41 6.86 15.21
CA LYS A 144 9.17 5.61 15.37
C LYS A 144 9.51 4.99 14.01
N LEU A 145 8.58 5.04 13.05
CA LEU A 145 8.78 4.54 11.69
C LEU A 145 9.81 5.38 10.92
N SER A 146 9.76 6.71 11.08
CA SER A 146 10.75 7.64 10.50
C SER A 146 12.15 7.47 11.07
N MET A 147 12.32 6.89 12.26
CA MET A 147 13.63 6.60 12.86
C MET A 147 14.19 5.22 12.46
N SER A 148 13.38 4.36 11.86
CA SER A 148 13.77 3.01 11.42
C SER A 148 14.08 2.90 9.91
N LEU A 149 13.83 3.97 9.16
CA LEU A 149 14.22 4.16 7.76
C LEU A 149 15.51 4.97 7.69
#